data_AF-A0A4Y8UTA0-F1
#
_entry.id   AF-A0A4Y8UTA0-F1
#
_cell.length_a   1.000
_cell.length_b   1.000
_cell.length_c   1.000
_cell.angle_alpha   90.00
_cell.angle_beta   90.00
_cell.angle_gamma   90.00
#
_symmetry.space_group_name_H-M   'P 1'
#
loop_
_entity.id
_entity.type
_entity.pdbx_description
1 polymer ?
#
loop_
_entity_poly.entity_id
_entity_poly.type
_entity_poly.pdbx_seq_one_letter_code
_entity_poly.pdbx_strand_id
1 'polypeptide(L)'
;MGIEPTTRGFAARADLLDVEVAQLTRYVDTANAARLEGTLSPTGRVSTEGALRARASAAAAAERARAITAGTPYKWQVGHGPDTTWTGSAVGREWHDQTQRVNASLGGSSRAYPIGYRPTIFQVKFVDGRLYPQITGG
;
A
#
# COMPACT_ATOMS: atom_id res chain seq x y z
N MET A 1 -4.81 -21.52 -21.55
CA MET A 1 -4.18 -21.70 -20.22
C MET A 1 -4.59 -20.48 -19.39
N GLY A 2 -5.70 -20.59 -18.65
CA GLY A 2 -6.31 -19.46 -17.94
C GLY A 2 -5.50 -19.16 -16.68
N ILE A 3 -4.86 -17.99 -16.64
CA ILE A 3 -4.25 -17.50 -15.40
C ILE A 3 -5.39 -16.92 -14.58
N GLU A 4 -5.80 -17.64 -13.53
CA GLU A 4 -6.77 -17.09 -12.58
C GLU A 4 -6.22 -15.77 -11.98
N PRO A 5 -7.02 -14.68 -11.98
CA PRO A 5 -6.56 -13.41 -11.45
C PRO A 5 -6.32 -13.54 -9.94
N THR A 6 -5.05 -13.45 -9.56
CA THR A 6 -4.64 -13.40 -8.16
C THR A 6 -4.99 -12.03 -7.58
N THR A 7 -6.15 -11.96 -6.92
CA THR A 7 -6.68 -10.74 -6.30
C THR A 7 -6.21 -10.55 -4.86
N ARG A 8 -5.81 -9.32 -4.50
CA ARG A 8 -5.63 -8.91 -3.10
C ARG A 8 -6.77 -8.01 -2.65
N GLY A 9 -7.46 -8.38 -1.57
CA GLY A 9 -8.51 -7.58 -0.94
C GLY A 9 -8.11 -7.16 0.48
N PHE A 10 -8.25 -5.88 0.82
CA PHE A 10 -8.22 -5.42 2.22
C PHE A 10 -9.64 -5.46 2.80
N ALA A 11 -9.86 -6.14 3.93
CA ALA A 11 -11.15 -6.10 4.61
C ALA A 11 -11.27 -4.78 5.39
N ALA A 12 -12.17 -3.93 4.97
CA ALA A 12 -12.56 -2.71 5.68
C ALA A 12 -13.55 -3.07 6.81
N ARG A 13 -13.55 -2.34 7.94
CA ARG A 13 -14.47 -2.52 9.09
C ARG A 13 -15.61 -1.48 9.07
N ALA A 14 -16.69 -1.74 9.81
CA ALA A 14 -18.03 -1.12 9.64
C ALA A 14 -18.10 0.37 9.99
N ASP A 15 -17.00 0.92 10.48
CA ASP A 15 -16.81 2.23 11.07
C ASP A 15 -15.70 3.03 10.36
N LEU A 16 -15.44 2.77 9.08
CA LEU A 16 -14.47 3.57 8.32
C LEU A 16 -15.00 4.98 8.08
N LEU A 17 -14.24 5.96 8.57
CA LEU A 17 -14.48 7.36 8.26
C LEU A 17 -14.17 7.61 6.78
N ASP A 18 -14.84 8.58 6.15
CA ASP A 18 -14.62 8.94 4.74
C ASP A 18 -13.15 9.18 4.41
N VAL A 19 -12.40 9.74 5.37
CA VAL A 19 -10.95 9.96 5.24
C VAL A 19 -10.16 8.66 5.08
N GLU A 20 -10.55 7.59 5.76
CA GLU A 20 -9.85 6.30 5.68
C GLU A 20 -10.24 5.54 4.41
N VAL A 21 -11.48 5.71 3.94
CA VAL A 21 -11.90 5.24 2.61
C VAL A 21 -11.02 5.90 1.55
N ALA A 22 -10.88 7.23 1.58
CA ALA A 22 -10.04 7.96 0.63
C ALA A 22 -8.55 7.56 0.71
N GLN A 23 -8.02 7.29 1.91
CA GLN A 23 -6.65 6.80 2.08
C GLN A 23 -6.45 5.40 1.48
N LEU A 24 -7.41 4.49 1.68
CA LEU A 24 -7.36 3.13 1.12
C LEU A 24 -7.48 3.14 -0.40
N THR A 25 -8.41 3.93 -0.96
CA THR A 25 -8.55 4.04 -2.42
C THR A 25 -7.30 4.64 -3.05
N ARG A 26 -6.74 5.71 -2.46
CA ARG A 26 -5.50 6.32 -2.94
C ARG A 26 -4.35 5.30 -2.92
N TYR A 27 -4.18 4.55 -1.83
CA TYR A 27 -3.17 3.49 -1.76
C TYR A 27 -3.33 2.47 -2.90
N VAL A 28 -4.55 2.01 -3.12
CA VAL A 28 -4.87 1.04 -4.18
C VAL A 28 -4.53 1.60 -5.57
N ASP A 29 -4.87 2.86 -5.83
CA ASP A 29 -4.56 3.54 -7.10
C ASP A 29 -3.05 3.63 -7.32
N THR A 30 -2.30 4.06 -6.30
CA THR A 30 -0.83 4.12 -6.37
C THR A 30 -0.20 2.74 -6.60
N ALA A 31 -0.73 1.71 -5.94
CA ALA A 31 -0.24 0.34 -6.08
C ALA A 31 -0.50 -0.21 -7.49
N ASN A 32 -1.67 0.07 -8.05
CA ASN A 32 -2.01 -0.31 -9.42
C ASN A 32 -1.24 0.52 -10.46
N ALA A 33 -1.00 1.81 -10.23
CA ALA A 33 -0.13 2.63 -11.06
C ALA A 33 1.29 2.08 -11.08
N ALA A 34 1.88 1.79 -9.92
CA ALA A 34 3.21 1.18 -9.82
C ALA A 34 3.29 -0.17 -10.54
N ARG A 35 2.21 -0.97 -10.49
CA ARG A 35 2.10 -2.20 -11.27
C ARG A 35 2.13 -1.95 -12.77
N LEU A 36 1.32 -1.01 -13.27
CA LEU A 36 1.24 -0.67 -14.69
C LEU A 36 2.55 -0.06 -15.21
N GLU A 37 3.23 0.72 -14.39
CA GLU A 37 4.54 1.32 -14.68
C GLU A 37 5.71 0.31 -14.56
N GLY A 38 5.46 -0.91 -14.08
CA GLY A 38 6.50 -1.92 -13.88
C GLY A 38 7.48 -1.60 -12.75
N THR A 39 7.09 -0.76 -11.78
CA THR A 39 7.95 -0.34 -10.66
C THR A 39 7.78 -1.21 -9.40
N LEU A 40 6.93 -2.23 -9.45
CA LEU A 40 6.92 -3.29 -8.44
C LEU A 40 8.19 -4.14 -8.54
N SER A 41 8.51 -4.82 -7.45
CA SER A 41 9.60 -5.78 -7.39
C SER A 41 9.43 -6.84 -8.49
N PRO A 42 10.48 -7.10 -9.29
CA PRO A 42 10.42 -8.10 -10.36
C PRO A 42 10.27 -9.51 -9.79
N THR A 43 10.59 -9.74 -8.52
CA THR A 43 10.40 -11.04 -7.86
C THR A 43 9.04 -11.15 -7.16
N GLY A 44 8.20 -10.11 -7.15
CA GLY A 44 6.97 -10.06 -6.36
C GLY A 44 7.22 -9.61 -4.92
N ARG A 45 6.34 -10.00 -3.99
CA ARG A 45 6.45 -9.66 -2.57
C ARG A 45 7.84 -10.01 -2.04
N VAL A 46 8.54 -9.06 -1.45
CA VAL A 46 9.85 -9.27 -0.82
C VAL A 46 9.76 -9.21 0.69
N SER A 47 10.70 -9.87 1.37
CA SER A 47 10.84 -9.73 2.81
C SER A 47 11.34 -8.32 3.12
N THR A 48 10.69 -7.67 4.08
CA THR A 48 11.14 -6.37 4.58
C THR A 48 12.13 -6.51 5.72
N GLU A 49 12.40 -7.71 6.21
CA GLU A 49 13.26 -7.92 7.38
C GLU A 49 14.70 -7.43 7.17
N GLY A 50 15.39 -7.13 8.27
CA GLY A 50 16.77 -6.66 8.23
C GLY A 50 16.93 -5.24 7.67
N ALA A 51 17.92 -5.07 6.79
CA ALA A 51 18.36 -3.75 6.31
C ALA A 51 17.25 -2.96 5.60
N LEU A 52 16.32 -3.64 4.90
CA LEU A 52 15.25 -2.97 4.17
C LEU A 52 14.28 -2.27 5.11
N ARG A 53 13.88 -2.90 6.23
CA ARG A 53 13.06 -2.27 7.27
C ARG A 53 13.76 -1.07 7.90
N ALA A 54 15.05 -1.19 8.21
CA ALA A 54 15.81 -0.08 8.79
C ALA A 54 15.85 1.13 7.83
N ARG A 55 16.11 0.88 6.54
CA ARG A 55 16.13 1.91 5.50
C ARG A 55 14.74 2.54 5.30
N ALA A 56 13.67 1.74 5.25
CA ALA A 56 12.31 2.26 5.10
C ALA A 56 11.90 3.15 6.29
N SER A 57 12.21 2.73 7.52
CA SER A 57 12.00 3.56 8.71
C SER A 57 12.77 4.87 8.67
N ALA A 58 14.03 4.84 8.23
CA ALA A 58 14.85 6.04 8.07
C ALA A 58 14.28 6.98 7.00
N ALA A 59 13.83 6.44 5.86
CA ALA A 59 13.21 7.21 4.79
C ALA A 59 11.91 7.88 5.25
N ALA A 60 11.04 7.16 5.97
CA ALA A 60 9.81 7.73 6.52
C ALA A 60 10.10 8.84 7.56
N ALA A 61 11.14 8.68 8.38
CA ALA A 61 11.57 9.72 9.32
C ALA A 61 12.11 10.97 8.61
N ALA A 62 12.91 10.77 7.55
CA ALA A 62 13.42 11.86 6.72
C ALA A 62 12.30 12.61 6.00
N GLU A 63 11.31 11.90 5.46
CA GLU A 63 10.14 12.52 4.82
C GLU A 63 9.31 13.32 5.83
N ARG A 64 9.09 12.78 7.03
CA ARG A 64 8.40 13.53 8.09
C ARG A 64 9.13 14.84 8.42
N ALA A 65 10.46 14.79 8.56
CA ALA A 65 11.26 15.98 8.81
C ALA A 65 11.17 16.99 7.65
N ARG A 66 11.29 16.53 6.39
CA ARG A 66 11.11 17.36 5.20
C ARG A 66 9.76 18.09 5.20
N ALA A 67 8.68 17.37 5.50
CA ALA A 67 7.33 17.92 5.50
C ALA A 67 7.13 18.99 6.59
N ILE A 68 7.73 18.81 7.78
CA ILE A 68 7.76 19.83 8.83
C ILE A 68 8.50 21.08 8.35
N THR A 69 9.70 20.91 7.78
CA THR A 69 10.50 22.04 7.27
C THR A 69 9.80 22.77 6.13
N ALA A 70 9.05 22.06 5.28
CA ALA A 70 8.28 22.63 4.18
C ALA A 70 6.94 23.26 4.60
N GLY A 71 6.62 23.31 5.91
CA GLY A 71 5.36 23.87 6.40
C GLY A 71 4.11 23.05 6.08
N THR A 72 4.29 21.78 5.70
CA THR A 72 3.22 20.85 5.30
C THR A 72 3.27 19.55 6.10
N PRO A 73 3.25 19.60 7.45
CA PRO A 73 3.37 18.40 8.27
C PRO A 73 2.19 17.44 8.02
N TYR A 74 2.49 16.14 8.02
CA TYR A 74 1.48 15.10 7.99
C TYR A 74 0.61 15.18 9.25
N LYS A 75 -0.71 15.03 9.10
CA LYS A 75 -1.67 15.02 10.22
C LYS A 75 -1.57 13.73 11.02
N TRP A 76 -1.32 12.61 10.34
CA TRP A 76 -1.28 11.29 10.94
C TRP A 76 0.10 10.64 10.75
N GLN A 77 0.18 9.54 10.00
CA GLN A 77 1.41 8.79 9.75
C GLN A 77 1.86 8.95 8.30
N VAL A 78 3.17 8.98 8.12
CA VAL A 78 3.83 8.90 6.81
C VAL A 78 3.79 7.44 6.35
N GLY A 79 2.82 7.11 5.52
CA GLY A 79 2.65 5.78 4.91
C GLY A 79 3.27 5.70 3.51
N HIS A 80 3.64 4.50 3.09
CA HIS A 80 4.17 4.25 1.74
C HIS A 80 3.05 4.00 0.74
N GLY A 81 3.22 4.51 -0.48
CA GLY A 81 2.44 4.10 -1.65
C GLY A 81 3.36 3.68 -2.81
N PRO A 82 3.40 2.41 -3.23
CA PRO A 82 2.99 1.19 -2.51
C PRO A 82 3.98 0.82 -1.40
N ASP A 83 3.60 -0.08 -0.48
CA ASP A 83 4.48 -0.55 0.59
C ASP A 83 5.79 -1.15 0.06
N THR A 84 6.87 -0.97 0.83
CA THR A 84 8.21 -1.52 0.55
C THR A 84 8.24 -3.01 0.23
N THR A 85 7.31 -3.80 0.78
CA THR A 85 7.24 -5.24 0.47
C THR A 85 6.87 -5.50 -1.00
N TRP A 86 6.21 -4.58 -1.68
CA TRP A 86 5.82 -4.71 -3.10
C TRP A 86 6.85 -4.16 -4.06
N THR A 87 7.64 -3.17 -3.63
CA THR A 87 8.64 -2.50 -4.48
C THR A 87 10.07 -2.98 -4.22
N GLY A 88 10.35 -3.52 -3.02
CA GLY A 88 11.71 -3.74 -2.54
C GLY A 88 12.51 -2.46 -2.27
N SER A 89 11.85 -1.30 -2.31
CA SER A 89 12.47 0.00 -2.11
C SER A 89 12.10 0.62 -0.77
N ALA A 90 13.12 1.14 -0.10
CA ALA A 90 12.96 1.92 1.13
C ALA A 90 12.29 3.28 0.90
N VAL A 91 12.33 3.81 -0.33
CA VAL A 91 11.65 5.05 -0.71
C VAL A 91 10.45 4.67 -1.59
N GLY A 92 9.26 5.07 -1.17
CA GLY A 92 8.03 4.82 -1.91
C GLY A 92 7.96 5.67 -3.18
N ARG A 93 7.09 5.28 -4.12
CA ARG A 93 6.75 6.12 -5.29
C ARG A 93 6.19 7.47 -4.83
N GLU A 94 5.37 7.42 -3.78
CA GLU A 94 4.90 8.59 -3.06
C GLU A 94 4.64 8.25 -1.59
N TRP A 95 4.42 9.30 -0.81
CA TRP A 95 4.13 9.26 0.62
C TRP A 95 2.69 9.69 0.88
N HIS A 96 2.00 8.96 1.75
CA HIS A 96 0.59 9.18 2.05
C HIS A 96 0.41 9.57 3.51
N ASP A 97 -0.52 10.49 3.78
CA ASP A 97 -0.98 10.78 5.14
C ASP A 97 -2.06 9.80 5.54
N GLN A 98 -1.72 8.83 6.39
CA GLN A 98 -2.57 7.69 6.71
C GLN A 98 -2.88 7.63 8.21
N THR A 99 -4.14 7.34 8.57
CA THR A 99 -4.45 7.05 9.97
C THR A 99 -3.62 5.85 10.43
N GLN A 100 -3.37 5.75 11.75
CA GLN A 100 -2.68 4.59 12.31
C GLN A 100 -3.38 3.28 11.92
N ARG A 101 -4.71 3.29 11.85
CA ARG A 101 -5.52 2.13 11.48
C ARG A 101 -5.31 1.71 10.03
N VAL A 102 -5.37 2.65 9.09
CA VAL A 102 -5.12 2.37 7.66
C VAL A 102 -3.70 1.86 7.46
N ASN A 103 -2.69 2.56 7.99
CA ASN A 103 -1.29 2.17 7.84
C ASN A 103 -1.01 0.77 8.40
N ALA A 104 -1.58 0.43 9.57
CA ALA A 104 -1.45 -0.91 10.15
C ALA A 104 -2.15 -1.99 9.30
N SER A 105 -3.33 -1.70 8.74
CA SER A 105 -4.08 -2.61 7.88
C SER A 105 -3.34 -2.92 6.57
N LEU A 106 -2.76 -1.89 5.94
CA LEU A 106 -1.99 -2.03 4.70
C LEU A 106 -0.77 -2.92 4.90
N GLY A 107 0.04 -2.61 5.93
CA GLY A 107 1.21 -3.39 6.27
C GLY A 107 0.88 -4.83 6.73
N GLY A 108 -0.17 -5.00 7.53
CA GLY A 108 -0.60 -6.29 8.06
C GLY A 108 -1.08 -7.27 6.99
N SER A 109 -1.91 -6.80 6.06
CA SER A 109 -2.48 -7.65 5.01
C SER A 109 -1.47 -8.19 4.01
N SER A 110 -0.27 -7.60 3.91
CA SER A 110 0.80 -8.15 3.07
C SER A 110 1.27 -9.53 3.53
N ARG A 111 1.11 -9.85 4.83
CA ARG A 111 1.52 -11.12 5.43
C ARG A 111 0.69 -12.32 4.99
N ALA A 112 -0.50 -12.08 4.45
CA ALA A 112 -1.37 -13.14 3.91
C ALA A 112 -0.82 -13.75 2.61
N TYR A 113 0.20 -13.16 2.00
CA TYR A 113 0.76 -13.58 0.72
C TYR A 113 2.20 -14.07 0.90
N PRO A 114 2.63 -15.17 0.27
CA PRO A 114 4.01 -15.64 0.39
C PRO A 114 5.01 -14.66 -0.26
N ILE A 115 6.27 -14.75 0.16
CA ILE A 115 7.37 -14.13 -0.59
C ILE A 115 7.35 -14.66 -2.01
N GLY A 116 7.55 -13.80 -3.00
CA GLY A 116 7.43 -14.14 -4.41
C GLY A 116 6.04 -13.89 -5.02
N TYR A 117 5.02 -13.60 -4.21
CA TYR A 117 3.67 -13.36 -4.73
C TYR A 117 3.60 -12.09 -5.58
N ARG A 118 3.08 -12.21 -6.81
CA ARG A 118 2.96 -11.11 -7.77
C ARG A 118 1.48 -10.73 -7.95
N PRO A 119 1.01 -9.64 -7.32
CA PRO A 119 -0.36 -9.19 -7.50
C PRO A 119 -0.57 -8.72 -8.93
N THR A 120 -1.64 -9.20 -9.56
CA THR A 120 -2.09 -8.72 -10.88
C THR A 120 -3.00 -7.50 -10.74
N ILE A 121 -3.59 -7.31 -9.56
CA ILE A 121 -4.35 -6.12 -9.17
C ILE A 121 -4.34 -5.97 -7.65
N PHE A 122 -4.29 -4.73 -7.17
CA PHE A 122 -4.58 -4.39 -5.78
C PHE A 122 -6.03 -3.95 -5.68
N GLN A 123 -6.78 -4.48 -4.71
CA GLN A 123 -8.14 -4.06 -4.41
C GLN A 123 -8.37 -3.91 -2.90
N VAL A 124 -9.33 -3.06 -2.53
CA VAL A 124 -9.90 -2.99 -1.19
C VAL A 124 -11.34 -3.51 -1.23
N LYS A 125 -11.72 -4.29 -0.22
CA LYS A 125 -13.08 -4.77 0.02
C LYS A 125 -13.68 -4.04 1.22
N PHE A 126 -14.62 -3.16 0.96
CA PHE A 126 -15.39 -2.44 1.96
C PHE A 126 -16.36 -3.36 2.72
N VAL A 127 -16.79 -2.93 3.90
CA VAL A 127 -17.72 -3.70 4.76
C VAL A 127 -19.06 -3.99 4.13
N ASP A 128 -19.54 -3.08 3.30
CA ASP A 128 -20.75 -3.21 2.50
C ASP A 128 -20.58 -4.23 1.36
N GLY A 129 -19.41 -4.88 1.27
CA GLY A 129 -19.06 -5.86 0.24
C GLY A 129 -18.50 -5.24 -1.04
N ARG A 130 -18.47 -3.91 -1.17
CA ARG A 130 -17.98 -3.23 -2.37
C ARG A 130 -16.49 -3.43 -2.54
N LEU A 131 -16.07 -3.75 -3.76
CA LEU A 131 -14.67 -3.81 -4.17
C LEU A 131 -14.26 -2.51 -4.85
N TYR A 132 -13.02 -2.07 -4.63
CA TYR A 132 -12.38 -0.98 -5.36
C TYR A 132 -10.94 -1.33 -5.75
N PRO A 133 -10.53 -1.10 -7.01
CA PRO A 133 -11.38 -0.79 -8.15
C PRO A 133 -12.36 -1.94 -8.44
N GLN A 134 -13.52 -1.65 -9.02
CA GLN A 134 -14.38 -2.71 -9.55
C GLN A 134 -13.73 -3.29 -10.79
N ILE A 135 -13.50 -4.61 -10.80
CA ILE A 135 -13.13 -5.32 -12.03
C ILE A 135 -14.45 -5.72 -12.68
N THR A 136 -14.89 -4.94 -13.66
CA THR A 136 -15.92 -5.40 -14.58
C THR A 136 -15.30 -6.51 -15.41
N GLY A 137 -15.90 -7.71 -15.38
CA GLY A 137 -15.42 -8.86 -16.14
C GLY A 137 -15.22 -8.48 -17.61
N GLY A 138 -14.03 -8.76 -18.12
CA GLY A 138 -13.76 -8.78 -19.56
C GLY A 138 -14.25 -10.08 -20.19
#